data_AF-A0A397EHQ8-F1
#
_entry.id   AF-A0A397EHQ8-F1
#
_cell.length_a   1.000
_cell.length_b   1.000
_cell.length_c   1.000
_cell.angle_alpha   90.00
_cell.angle_beta   90.00
_cell.angle_gamma   90.00
#
_symmetry.space_group_name_H-M   'P 1'
#
loop_
_entity.id
_entity.type
_entity.pdbx_description
1 polymer ?
#
loop_
_entity_poly.entity_id
_entity_poly.type
_entity_poly.pdbx_seq_one_letter_code
_entity_poly.pdbx_strand_id
1 'polypeptide(L)'
;MEKLVADVADAIGGTLSPLQVFLALTSVVSILLGSACYAISMYSSPIALLVFGFVGYSLLRRLVSACGILSPQPHIKVQAPNTIRFVCISDTYGKHEHVKLPPGDVLIHAGNFTRLGTVDEVERCKTPSLLGLMSRRFNAWLGSQPYRRKLVVAGHHDNVHPIDWSKVLSHGDYLADSSVSIDGISVFGCASTSSQAIPTHTDVVVTHIPPFGILDKQTVDGIHIGSEALLKQILTTSRPKLHVFGRVREGYGQTIVGTTMFVNASSTTLCRQPANAPWVVDLPTSA
;
A
#
# COMPACT_ATOMS: atom_id res chain seq x y z
N MET A 1 7.24 -18.66 7.91
CA MET A 1 7.19 -17.35 8.61
C MET A 1 5.99 -16.54 8.17
N GLU A 2 5.70 -16.39 6.87
CA GLU A 2 4.49 -15.71 6.36
C GLU A 2 3.19 -16.27 6.93
N LYS A 3 3.00 -17.59 6.84
CA LYS A 3 1.85 -18.24 7.44
C LYS A 3 1.79 -17.99 8.95
N LEU A 4 2.91 -18.05 9.66
CA LEU A 4 2.96 -17.75 11.09
C LEU A 4 2.62 -16.28 11.41
N VAL A 5 3.13 -15.31 10.65
CA VAL A 5 2.88 -13.88 10.85
C VAL A 5 1.45 -13.52 10.46
N ALA A 6 0.94 -14.08 9.38
CA ALA A 6 -0.43 -13.94 8.92
C ALA A 6 -1.41 -14.62 9.90
N ASP A 7 -1.14 -15.86 10.31
CA ASP A 7 -1.93 -16.61 11.28
C ASP A 7 -1.92 -15.92 12.66
N VAL A 8 -0.79 -15.36 13.11
CA VAL A 8 -0.73 -14.56 14.35
C VAL A 8 -1.50 -13.24 14.20
N ALA A 9 -1.38 -12.55 13.06
CA ALA A 9 -2.11 -11.31 12.81
C ALA A 9 -3.62 -11.52 12.66
N ASP A 10 -4.04 -12.61 12.01
CA ASP A 10 -5.43 -12.97 11.78
C ASP A 10 -6.05 -13.60 13.05
N ALA A 11 -5.31 -14.38 13.84
CA ALA A 11 -5.78 -14.95 15.12
C ALA A 11 -6.07 -13.90 16.20
N ILE A 12 -5.40 -12.74 16.17
CA ILE A 12 -5.60 -11.69 17.19
C ILE A 12 -6.77 -10.75 16.83
N GLY A 13 -7.34 -10.84 15.62
CA GLY A 13 -8.67 -10.30 15.31
C GLY A 13 -8.88 -8.78 15.48
N GLY A 14 -7.83 -7.97 15.61
CA GLY A 14 -7.92 -6.54 15.93
C GLY A 14 -6.75 -5.69 15.40
N THR A 15 -6.90 -4.37 15.47
CA THR A 15 -5.82 -3.42 15.20
C THR A 15 -4.89 -3.34 16.40
N LEU A 16 -3.83 -4.15 16.40
CA LEU A 16 -2.76 -4.04 17.36
C LEU A 16 -1.82 -2.90 16.99
N SER A 17 -1.21 -2.28 18.00
CA SER A 17 -0.10 -1.36 17.73
C SER A 17 1.08 -2.13 17.11
N PRO A 18 1.87 -1.49 16.23
CA PRO A 18 3.12 -2.06 15.70
C PRO A 18 4.02 -2.69 16.78
N LEU A 19 4.07 -2.07 17.95
CA LEU A 19 4.84 -2.55 19.09
C LEU A 19 4.30 -3.88 19.65
N GLN A 20 2.99 -4.03 19.79
CA GLN A 20 2.38 -5.27 20.28
C GLN A 20 2.63 -6.44 19.32
N VAL A 21 2.50 -6.22 18.01
CA VAL A 21 2.80 -7.24 16.99
C VAL A 21 4.27 -7.64 17.05
N PHE A 22 5.17 -6.67 17.17
CA PHE A 22 6.59 -6.93 17.28
C PHE A 22 6.96 -7.70 18.54
N LEU A 23 6.43 -7.32 19.71
CA LEU A 23 6.69 -8.02 20.97
C LEU A 23 6.22 -9.48 20.91
N ALA A 24 5.05 -9.73 20.32
CA ALA A 24 4.56 -11.09 20.11
C ALA A 24 5.52 -11.90 19.23
N LEU A 25 5.93 -11.37 18.07
CA LEU A 25 6.83 -12.07 17.14
C LEU A 25 8.24 -12.25 17.69
N THR A 26 8.78 -11.22 18.36
CA THR A 26 10.13 -11.26 18.92
C THR A 26 10.26 -12.20 20.11
N SER A 27 9.21 -12.41 20.90
CA SER A 27 9.26 -13.37 22.01
C SER A 27 9.57 -14.79 21.53
N VAL A 28 8.88 -15.24 20.47
CA VAL A 28 9.09 -16.56 19.84
C VAL A 28 10.47 -16.64 19.17
N VAL A 29 10.82 -15.59 18.42
CA VAL A 29 12.08 -15.52 17.68
C VAL A 29 13.28 -15.49 18.63
N SER A 30 13.21 -14.76 19.74
CA SER A 30 14.28 -14.65 20.74
C SER A 30 14.57 -15.97 21.45
N ILE A 31 13.54 -16.77 21.75
CA ILE A 31 13.71 -18.10 22.35
C ILE A 31 14.47 -19.02 21.38
N LEU A 32 14.07 -19.03 20.10
CA LEU A 32 14.72 -19.84 19.07
C LEU A 32 16.16 -19.38 18.80
N LEU A 33 16.39 -18.07 18.61
CA LEU A 33 17.74 -17.51 18.43
C LEU A 33 18.63 -17.75 19.65
N GLY A 34 18.08 -17.67 20.87
CA GLY A 34 18.82 -17.93 22.11
C GLY A 34 19.29 -19.39 22.18
N SER A 35 18.41 -20.35 21.89
CA SER A 35 18.75 -21.77 21.86
C SER A 35 19.80 -22.10 20.78
N ALA A 36 19.69 -21.51 19.59
CA ALA A 36 20.66 -21.67 18.51
C ALA A 36 22.01 -21.00 18.83
N CYS A 37 22.02 -19.79 19.41
CA CYS A 37 23.22 -19.13 19.90
C CYS A 37 23.96 -20.01 20.93
N TYR A 38 23.24 -20.58 21.89
CA TYR A 38 23.81 -21.45 22.91
C TYR A 38 24.46 -22.69 22.28
N ALA A 39 23.77 -23.35 21.35
CA ALA A 39 24.31 -24.50 20.62
C ALA A 39 25.56 -24.12 19.80
N ILE A 40 25.53 -23.03 19.03
CA ILE A 40 26.68 -22.54 18.25
C ILE A 40 27.85 -22.20 19.19
N SER A 41 27.59 -21.60 20.35
CA SER A 41 28.64 -21.27 21.31
C SER A 41 29.35 -22.48 21.90
N MET A 42 28.64 -23.62 22.02
CA MET A 42 29.19 -24.87 22.53
C MET A 42 29.97 -25.67 21.48
N TYR A 43 29.59 -25.56 20.20
CA TYR A 43 30.06 -26.47 19.14
C TYR A 43 30.70 -25.77 17.94
N SER A 44 30.93 -24.46 17.95
CA SER A 44 31.41 -23.71 16.79
C SER A 44 32.39 -22.58 17.13
N SER A 45 32.94 -21.93 16.10
CA SER A 45 33.95 -20.87 16.26
C SER A 45 33.33 -19.52 16.64
N PRO A 46 34.11 -18.60 17.24
CA PRO A 46 33.68 -17.21 17.47
C PRO A 46 33.21 -16.49 16.19
N ILE A 47 33.75 -16.85 15.02
CA ILE A 47 33.32 -16.32 13.72
C ILE A 47 31.90 -16.76 13.39
N ALA A 48 31.54 -18.01 13.69
CA ALA A 48 30.18 -18.51 13.49
C ALA A 48 29.15 -17.74 14.35
N LEU A 49 29.52 -17.35 15.58
CA LEU A 49 28.69 -16.50 16.43
C LEU A 49 28.51 -15.09 15.83
N LEU A 50 29.56 -14.49 15.26
CA LEU A 50 29.45 -13.18 14.61
C LEU A 50 28.54 -13.22 13.37
N VAL A 51 28.70 -14.25 12.53
CA VAL A 51 27.84 -14.46 11.35
C VAL A 51 26.38 -14.68 11.78
N PHE A 52 26.15 -15.53 12.79
CA PHE A 52 24.82 -15.76 13.32
C PHE A 52 24.20 -14.48 13.92
N GLY A 53 24.99 -13.68 14.63
CA GLY A 53 24.57 -12.37 15.14
C GLY A 53 24.18 -11.41 14.02
N PHE A 54 24.93 -11.37 12.91
CA PHE A 54 24.60 -10.54 11.75
C PHE A 54 23.29 -10.99 11.07
N VAL A 55 23.10 -12.30 10.90
CA VAL A 55 21.86 -12.88 10.37
C VAL A 55 20.67 -12.58 11.30
N GLY A 56 20.86 -12.75 12.62
CA GLY A 56 19.87 -12.43 13.63
C GLY A 56 19.48 -10.95 13.64
N TYR A 57 20.47 -10.04 13.53
CA TYR A 57 20.22 -8.61 13.41
C TYR A 57 19.46 -8.25 12.13
N SER A 58 19.84 -8.84 11.00
CA SER A 58 19.14 -8.67 9.72
C SER A 58 17.68 -9.12 9.81
N LEU A 59 17.43 -10.27 10.44
CA LEU A 59 16.08 -10.78 10.70
C LEU A 59 15.29 -9.84 11.62
N LEU A 60 15.88 -9.38 12.71
CA LEU A 60 15.24 -8.45 13.64
C LEU A 60 14.86 -7.15 12.93
N ARG A 61 15.76 -6.58 12.12
CA ARG A 61 15.50 -5.38 11.33
C ARG A 61 14.34 -5.58 10.34
N ARG A 62 14.26 -6.75 9.70
CA ARG A 62 13.12 -7.11 8.83
C ARG A 62 11.81 -7.22 9.61
N LEU A 63 11.83 -7.79 10.82
CA LEU A 63 10.64 -7.88 11.68
C LEU A 63 10.15 -6.51 12.15
N VAL A 64 11.07 -5.64 12.59
CA VAL A 64 10.75 -4.24 12.95
C VAL A 64 10.06 -3.52 11.79
N SER A 65 10.59 -3.66 10.58
CA SER A 65 10.00 -3.08 9.36
C SER A 65 8.63 -3.70 9.04
N ALA A 66 8.52 -5.03 9.06
CA ALA A 66 7.28 -5.76 8.79
C ALA A 66 6.15 -5.41 9.77
N CYS A 67 6.48 -5.08 11.03
CA CYS A 67 5.52 -4.65 12.04
C CYS A 67 5.14 -3.17 11.92
N GLY A 68 5.95 -2.36 11.23
CA GLY A 68 5.75 -0.92 11.09
C GLY A 68 6.27 -0.09 12.26
N ILE A 69 7.19 -0.62 13.07
CA ILE A 69 7.81 0.16 14.18
C ILE A 69 8.63 1.32 13.64
N LEU A 70 9.35 1.11 12.54
CA LEU A 70 10.14 2.13 11.87
C LEU A 70 9.44 2.63 10.60
N SER A 71 8.11 2.55 10.53
CA SER A 71 7.39 3.11 9.39
C SER A 71 7.68 4.62 9.30
N PRO A 72 8.12 5.12 8.12
CA PRO A 72 8.38 6.53 7.91
C PRO A 72 7.16 7.36 8.28
N GLN A 73 7.37 8.49 8.96
CA GLN A 73 6.33 9.48 9.19
C GLN A 73 6.16 10.35 7.95
N PRO A 74 4.97 10.90 7.68
CA PRO A 74 4.78 11.77 6.54
C PRO A 74 5.55 13.06 6.80
N HIS A 75 6.54 13.36 5.95
CA HIS A 75 7.24 14.65 6.00
C HIS A 75 6.37 15.72 5.35
N ILE A 76 5.49 16.33 6.15
CA ILE A 76 4.60 17.40 5.70
C ILE A 76 5.44 18.69 5.58
N LYS A 77 5.74 19.09 4.35
CA LYS A 77 6.39 20.38 4.06
C LYS A 77 5.34 21.48 3.90
N VAL A 78 5.76 22.73 4.03
CA VAL A 78 4.91 23.87 3.64
C VAL A 78 4.57 23.74 2.15
N GLN A 79 3.28 23.82 1.82
CA GLN A 79 2.82 23.71 0.44
C GLN A 79 3.29 24.93 -0.35
N ALA A 80 3.87 24.68 -1.52
CA ALA A 80 4.28 25.77 -2.41
C ALA A 80 3.03 26.48 -2.98
N PRO A 81 3.08 27.80 -3.22
CA PRO A 81 2.00 28.50 -3.90
C PRO A 81 1.71 27.89 -5.27
N ASN A 82 0.45 27.95 -5.72
CA ASN A 82 0.03 27.45 -7.04
C ASN A 82 0.37 25.96 -7.26
N THR A 83 0.17 25.13 -6.23
CA THR A 83 0.31 23.68 -6.32
C THR A 83 -0.93 22.99 -5.78
N ILE A 84 -1.25 21.80 -6.31
CA ILE A 84 -2.19 20.85 -5.70
C ILE A 84 -1.39 19.85 -4.87
N ARG A 85 -1.83 19.66 -3.62
CA ARG A 85 -1.32 18.63 -2.72
C ARG A 85 -2.12 17.34 -2.82
N PHE A 86 -1.49 16.31 -3.36
CA PHE A 86 -2.01 14.95 -3.39
C PHE A 86 -1.59 14.19 -2.13
N VAL A 87 -2.57 13.59 -1.45
CA VAL A 87 -2.36 12.63 -0.36
C VAL A 87 -2.66 11.24 -0.88
N CYS A 88 -1.63 10.39 -0.94
CA CYS A 88 -1.67 9.11 -1.61
C CYS A 88 -1.67 7.97 -0.58
N ILE A 89 -2.66 7.09 -0.69
CA ILE A 89 -2.80 5.86 0.10
C ILE A 89 -3.24 4.68 -0.80
N SER A 90 -3.13 3.47 -0.28
CA SER A 90 -3.57 2.23 -0.92
C SER A 90 -3.66 1.13 0.14
N ASP A 91 -4.26 -0.02 -0.19
CA ASP A 91 -4.11 -1.24 0.60
C ASP A 91 -4.53 -1.04 2.06
N THR A 92 -5.64 -0.34 2.27
CA THR A 92 -6.18 -0.11 3.60
C THR A 92 -6.90 -1.34 4.14
N TYR A 93 -7.40 -2.22 3.27
CA TYR A 93 -8.09 -3.46 3.64
C TYR A 93 -9.13 -3.20 4.74
N GLY A 94 -10.04 -2.24 4.54
CA GLY A 94 -11.06 -1.88 5.51
C GLY A 94 -10.56 -1.22 6.81
N LYS A 95 -9.25 -0.92 6.94
CA LYS A 95 -8.64 -0.23 8.10
C LYS A 95 -8.45 1.27 7.87
N HIS A 96 -9.14 1.86 6.90
CA HIS A 96 -8.97 3.25 6.48
C HIS A 96 -9.21 4.27 7.61
N GLU A 97 -10.09 3.98 8.58
CA GLU A 97 -10.29 4.80 9.80
C GLU A 97 -9.03 4.91 10.69
N HIS A 98 -8.09 3.97 10.56
CA HIS A 98 -6.87 3.93 11.36
C HIS A 98 -5.67 4.56 10.65
N VAL A 99 -5.82 4.97 9.39
CA VAL A 99 -4.78 5.67 8.64
C VAL A 99 -4.83 7.15 9.00
N LYS A 100 -3.75 7.67 9.57
CA LYS A 100 -3.63 9.08 9.92
C LYS A 100 -3.37 9.92 8.66
N LEU A 101 -4.43 10.51 8.15
CA LEU A 101 -4.42 11.31 6.93
C LEU A 101 -3.91 12.74 7.17
N PRO A 102 -2.83 13.19 6.50
CA PRO A 102 -2.33 14.57 6.61
C PRO A 102 -3.17 15.56 5.79
N PRO A 103 -3.10 16.87 6.06
CA PRO A 103 -3.78 17.87 5.24
C PRO A 103 -3.34 17.84 3.78
N GLY A 104 -4.28 18.11 2.87
CA GLY A 104 -4.04 18.21 1.43
C GLY A 104 -5.32 18.54 0.67
N ASP A 105 -5.22 18.60 -0.65
CA ASP A 105 -6.31 19.04 -1.53
C ASP A 105 -7.05 17.85 -2.15
N VAL A 106 -6.31 16.83 -2.56
CA VAL A 106 -6.82 15.65 -3.26
C VAL A 106 -6.34 14.38 -2.57
N LEU A 107 -7.28 13.53 -2.15
CA LEU A 107 -6.97 12.18 -1.67
C LEU A 107 -6.95 11.21 -2.85
N ILE A 108 -5.93 10.36 -2.94
CA ILE A 108 -5.86 9.24 -3.89
C ILE A 108 -5.85 7.93 -3.08
N HIS A 109 -6.78 7.03 -3.39
CA HIS A 109 -6.77 5.65 -2.90
C HIS A 109 -6.54 4.66 -4.06
N ALA A 110 -5.34 4.08 -4.14
CA ALA A 110 -4.90 3.21 -5.23
C ALA A 110 -5.29 1.72 -5.06
N GLY A 111 -6.52 1.46 -4.59
CA GLY A 111 -7.08 0.12 -4.50
C GLY A 111 -6.87 -0.64 -3.20
N ASN A 112 -7.53 -1.80 -3.11
CA ASN A 112 -7.66 -2.66 -1.94
C ASN A 112 -8.20 -1.92 -0.71
N PHE A 113 -9.30 -1.20 -0.89
CA PHE A 113 -10.01 -0.54 0.22
C PHE A 113 -10.95 -1.49 0.96
N THR A 114 -11.34 -2.61 0.35
CA THR A 114 -12.08 -3.71 0.97
C THR A 114 -11.16 -4.88 1.38
N ARG A 115 -11.71 -5.87 2.11
CA ARG A 115 -10.99 -7.09 2.54
C ARG A 115 -11.33 -8.35 1.74
N LEU A 116 -12.22 -8.25 0.76
CA LEU A 116 -12.83 -9.43 0.14
C LEU A 116 -11.76 -10.22 -0.61
N GLY A 117 -11.55 -11.50 -0.27
CA GLY A 117 -10.57 -12.36 -0.96
C GLY A 117 -9.59 -13.11 -0.06
N THR A 118 -9.72 -13.07 1.26
CA THR A 118 -9.13 -14.12 2.11
C THR A 118 -10.02 -15.37 2.08
N VAL A 119 -9.41 -16.56 2.05
CA VAL A 119 -10.10 -17.85 1.90
C VAL A 119 -11.23 -18.04 2.93
N ASP A 120 -10.99 -17.59 4.17
CA ASP A 120 -11.96 -17.64 5.28
C ASP A 120 -13.18 -16.72 5.12
N GLU A 121 -13.08 -15.69 4.28
CA GLU A 121 -14.17 -14.73 4.05
C GLU A 121 -14.93 -14.99 2.77
N VAL A 122 -14.37 -15.63 1.73
CA VAL A 122 -15.18 -16.03 0.56
C VAL A 122 -16.27 -17.02 0.97
N GLU A 123 -16.03 -17.87 1.96
CA GLU A 123 -17.05 -18.75 2.54
C GLU A 123 -18.07 -18.00 3.42
N ARG A 124 -17.64 -16.97 4.17
CA ARG A 124 -18.53 -16.09 4.97
C ARG A 124 -19.28 -15.03 4.14
N CYS A 125 -18.74 -14.59 3.02
CA CYS A 125 -19.28 -13.55 2.12
C CYS A 125 -20.35 -14.07 1.16
N LYS A 126 -20.78 -15.33 1.31
CA LYS A 126 -22.03 -15.81 0.71
C LYS A 126 -23.27 -15.07 1.22
N THR A 127 -23.13 -14.20 2.25
CA THR A 127 -24.19 -13.29 2.70
C THR A 127 -24.03 -11.90 2.05
N PRO A 128 -25.00 -11.44 1.22
CA PRO A 128 -25.00 -10.12 0.57
C PRO A 128 -24.79 -8.91 1.50
N SER A 129 -25.02 -9.12 2.80
CA SER A 129 -25.01 -8.10 3.85
C SER A 129 -23.61 -7.57 4.19
N LEU A 130 -22.57 -8.41 4.15
CA LEU A 130 -21.23 -8.01 4.60
C LEU A 130 -20.54 -7.09 3.58
N LEU A 131 -20.69 -7.43 2.29
CA LEU A 131 -20.18 -6.64 1.17
C LEU A 131 -20.80 -5.24 1.17
N GLY A 132 -22.13 -5.18 1.24
CA GLY A 132 -22.86 -3.92 1.32
C GLY A 132 -22.44 -3.07 2.52
N LEU A 133 -22.14 -3.70 3.67
CA LEU A 133 -21.65 -3.01 4.86
C LEU A 133 -20.26 -2.40 4.64
N MET A 134 -19.31 -3.16 4.11
CA MET A 134 -17.93 -2.68 3.89
C MET A 134 -17.89 -1.55 2.86
N SER A 135 -18.63 -1.69 1.77
CA SER A 135 -18.75 -0.64 0.75
C SER A 135 -19.35 0.65 1.32
N ARG A 136 -20.40 0.55 2.15
CA ARG A 136 -21.01 1.71 2.83
C ARG A 136 -20.06 2.36 3.82
N ARG A 137 -19.31 1.56 4.61
CA ARG A 137 -18.32 2.09 5.56
C ARG A 137 -17.24 2.87 4.85
N PHE A 138 -16.67 2.31 3.78
CA PHE A 138 -15.65 3.01 3.01
C PHE A 138 -16.19 4.29 2.37
N ASN A 139 -17.38 4.27 1.75
CA ASN A 139 -17.97 5.47 1.15
C ASN A 139 -18.33 6.54 2.21
N ALA A 140 -18.81 6.14 3.38
CA ALA A 140 -19.08 7.06 4.49
C ALA A 140 -17.79 7.69 5.03
N TRP A 141 -16.74 6.88 5.20
CA TRP A 141 -15.42 7.37 5.58
C TRP A 141 -14.87 8.35 4.55
N LEU A 142 -14.96 8.05 3.24
CA LEU A 142 -14.59 8.99 2.17
C LEU A 142 -15.32 10.33 2.31
N GLY A 143 -16.65 10.29 2.54
CA GLY A 143 -17.46 11.49 2.73
C GLY A 143 -17.06 12.35 3.93
N SER A 144 -16.54 11.72 4.99
CA SER A 144 -16.06 12.43 6.17
C SER A 144 -14.69 13.11 6.00
N GLN A 145 -13.93 12.79 4.95
CA GLN A 145 -12.61 13.38 4.75
C GLN A 145 -12.67 14.80 4.17
N PRO A 146 -11.81 15.73 4.62
CA PRO A 146 -11.90 17.16 4.27
C PRO A 146 -11.38 17.51 2.87
N TYR A 147 -10.81 16.55 2.14
CA TYR A 147 -10.25 16.78 0.80
C TYR A 147 -11.33 17.24 -0.20
N ARG A 148 -10.96 18.20 -1.05
CA ARG A 148 -11.82 18.76 -2.10
C ARG A 148 -12.25 17.68 -3.10
N ARG A 149 -11.32 16.79 -3.47
CA ARG A 149 -11.57 15.63 -4.33
C ARG A 149 -10.99 14.37 -3.70
N LYS A 150 -11.65 13.24 -3.94
CA LYS A 150 -11.19 11.92 -3.50
C LYS A 150 -11.23 10.99 -4.71
N LEU A 151 -10.08 10.56 -5.20
CA LEU A 151 -9.93 9.70 -6.36
C LEU A 151 -9.71 8.26 -5.90
N VAL A 152 -10.45 7.32 -6.46
CA VAL A 152 -10.41 5.92 -6.05
C VAL A 152 -10.27 5.03 -7.26
N VAL A 153 -9.30 4.11 -7.21
CA VAL A 153 -9.14 3.02 -8.16
C VAL A 153 -9.39 1.71 -7.42
N ALA A 154 -10.03 0.72 -8.04
CA ALA A 154 -10.23 -0.60 -7.45
C ALA A 154 -8.94 -1.42 -7.45
N GLY A 155 -8.72 -2.20 -6.38
CA GLY A 155 -7.69 -3.22 -6.33
C GLY A 155 -8.23 -4.63 -6.59
N HIS A 156 -7.38 -5.63 -6.35
CA HIS A 156 -7.77 -7.03 -6.51
C HIS A 156 -8.93 -7.40 -5.57
N HIS A 157 -8.87 -6.97 -4.32
CA HIS A 157 -9.87 -7.28 -3.31
C HIS A 157 -11.21 -6.56 -3.54
N ASP A 158 -11.20 -5.47 -4.32
CA ASP A 158 -12.41 -4.70 -4.62
C ASP A 158 -13.15 -5.25 -5.85
N ASN A 159 -12.52 -6.15 -6.63
CA ASN A 159 -13.04 -6.71 -7.88
C ASN A 159 -13.47 -8.19 -7.76
N VAL A 160 -13.49 -8.75 -6.55
CA VAL A 160 -13.91 -10.16 -6.32
C VAL A 160 -15.40 -10.38 -6.66
N HIS A 161 -16.21 -9.33 -6.55
CA HIS A 161 -17.62 -9.35 -6.91
C HIS A 161 -17.94 -8.27 -7.95
N PRO A 162 -18.92 -8.48 -8.85
CA PRO A 162 -19.31 -7.51 -9.86
C PRO A 162 -20.05 -6.33 -9.22
N ILE A 163 -19.28 -5.41 -8.63
CA ILE A 163 -19.79 -4.18 -8.03
C ILE A 163 -19.47 -3.03 -8.97
N ASP A 164 -20.51 -2.27 -9.29
CA ASP A 164 -20.35 -1.00 -9.97
C ASP A 164 -19.99 0.08 -8.95
N TRP A 165 -18.70 0.21 -8.66
CA TRP A 165 -18.19 1.17 -7.69
C TRP A 165 -18.56 2.62 -8.02
N SER A 166 -18.78 2.95 -9.30
CA SER A 166 -19.22 4.30 -9.71
C SER A 166 -20.58 4.68 -9.13
N LYS A 167 -21.46 3.69 -8.89
CA LYS A 167 -22.78 3.89 -8.26
C LYS A 167 -22.74 3.88 -6.75
N VAL A 168 -21.70 3.28 -6.16
CA VAL A 168 -21.58 3.08 -4.72
C VAL A 168 -20.80 4.20 -4.05
N LEU A 169 -19.72 4.67 -4.69
CA LEU A 169 -18.82 5.66 -4.16
C LEU A 169 -19.33 7.09 -4.43
N SER A 170 -20.44 7.47 -3.82
CA SER A 170 -21.04 8.81 -4.00
C SER A 170 -20.17 9.97 -3.49
N HIS A 171 -19.15 9.71 -2.66
CA HIS A 171 -18.28 10.73 -2.08
C HIS A 171 -16.86 10.76 -2.70
N GLY A 172 -16.64 10.01 -3.78
CA GLY A 172 -15.35 9.98 -4.47
C GLY A 172 -15.52 9.72 -5.97
N ASP A 173 -14.53 10.15 -6.74
CA ASP A 173 -14.46 9.84 -8.16
C ASP A 173 -13.83 8.45 -8.33
N TYR A 174 -14.66 7.48 -8.68
CA TYR A 174 -14.17 6.16 -9.06
C TYR A 174 -13.60 6.19 -10.48
N LEU A 175 -12.32 5.88 -10.62
CA LEU A 175 -11.61 5.84 -11.90
C LEU A 175 -11.39 4.39 -12.34
N ALA A 176 -11.96 4.03 -13.49
CA ALA A 176 -11.82 2.71 -14.10
C ALA A 176 -11.61 2.87 -15.60
N ASP A 177 -10.33 2.90 -16.00
CA ASP A 177 -9.89 3.23 -17.36
C ASP A 177 -10.41 4.61 -17.81
N SER A 178 -10.38 5.57 -16.88
CA SER A 178 -10.97 6.90 -17.08
C SER A 178 -10.09 8.01 -16.51
N SER A 179 -10.24 9.22 -17.04
CA SER A 179 -9.53 10.42 -16.60
C SER A 179 -10.45 11.43 -15.92
N VAL A 180 -9.86 12.23 -15.03
CA VAL A 180 -10.44 13.46 -14.46
C VAL A 180 -9.41 14.58 -14.52
N SER A 181 -9.87 15.81 -14.70
CA SER A 181 -9.03 17.01 -14.64
C SER A 181 -9.31 17.81 -13.38
N ILE A 182 -8.25 18.21 -12.67
CA ILE A 182 -8.32 18.96 -11.41
C ILE A 182 -7.35 20.13 -11.49
N ASP A 183 -7.87 21.36 -11.58
CA ASP A 183 -7.11 22.61 -11.77
C ASP A 183 -5.97 22.48 -12.81
N GLY A 184 -6.31 21.92 -13.97
CA GLY A 184 -5.38 21.74 -15.09
C GLY A 184 -4.44 20.54 -14.97
N ILE A 185 -4.54 19.73 -13.91
CA ILE A 185 -3.80 18.47 -13.74
C ILE A 185 -4.68 17.30 -14.23
N SER A 186 -4.20 16.56 -15.22
CA SER A 186 -4.89 15.38 -15.76
C SER A 186 -4.52 14.13 -14.95
N VAL A 187 -5.52 13.47 -14.37
CA VAL A 187 -5.37 12.24 -13.58
C VAL A 187 -6.07 11.08 -14.30
N PHE A 188 -5.36 10.01 -14.63
CA PHE A 188 -5.91 8.77 -15.19
C PHE A 188 -5.85 7.65 -14.16
N GLY A 189 -6.92 6.85 -14.04
CA GLY A 189 -6.98 5.74 -13.10
C GLY A 189 -7.44 4.43 -13.72
N CYS A 190 -6.76 3.32 -13.40
CA CYS A 190 -7.16 1.97 -13.80
C CYS A 190 -6.79 0.90 -12.78
N ALA A 191 -7.66 -0.10 -12.59
CA ALA A 191 -7.49 -1.12 -11.54
C ALA A 191 -6.30 -2.07 -11.80
N SER A 192 -5.97 -2.34 -13.05
CA SER A 192 -4.89 -3.25 -13.45
C SER A 192 -4.18 -2.72 -14.69
N THR A 193 -3.40 -3.57 -15.38
CA THR A 193 -3.02 -3.29 -16.76
C THR A 193 -4.29 -3.06 -17.57
N SER A 194 -4.56 -1.80 -17.91
CA SER A 194 -5.75 -1.41 -18.65
C SER A 194 -5.74 -2.07 -20.02
N SER A 195 -6.91 -2.48 -20.49
CA SER A 195 -7.09 -2.88 -21.90
C SER A 195 -6.89 -1.68 -22.83
N GLN A 196 -7.10 -0.47 -22.30
CA GLN A 196 -6.94 0.81 -22.98
C GLN A 196 -5.55 1.41 -22.72
N ALA A 197 -5.02 2.19 -23.66
CA ALA A 197 -3.75 2.89 -23.46
C ALA A 197 -3.93 4.10 -22.52
N ILE A 198 -2.96 4.33 -21.63
CA ILE A 198 -2.89 5.55 -20.83
C ILE A 198 -2.78 6.77 -21.77
N PRO A 199 -3.61 7.82 -21.62
CA PRO A 199 -3.55 9.01 -22.47
C PRO A 199 -2.19 9.73 -22.37
N THR A 200 -1.72 10.29 -23.50
CA THR A 200 -0.40 10.94 -23.63
C THR A 200 -0.21 12.21 -22.81
N HIS A 201 -1.30 12.90 -22.45
CA HIS A 201 -1.29 14.13 -21.65
C HIS A 201 -1.82 13.85 -20.24
N THR A 202 -1.22 12.90 -19.56
CA THR A 202 -1.58 12.52 -18.19
C THR A 202 -0.48 12.98 -17.24
N ASP A 203 -0.81 13.84 -16.27
CA ASP A 203 0.14 14.28 -15.25
C ASP A 203 0.28 13.27 -14.11
N VAL A 204 -0.83 12.62 -13.74
CA VAL A 204 -0.89 11.64 -12.66
C VAL A 204 -1.53 10.34 -13.16
N VAL A 205 -0.83 9.24 -13.01
CA VAL A 205 -1.39 7.89 -13.23
C VAL A 205 -1.64 7.25 -11.88
N VAL A 206 -2.80 6.61 -11.72
CA VAL A 206 -3.15 5.82 -10.54
C VAL A 206 -3.46 4.40 -10.97
N THR A 207 -2.68 3.43 -10.52
CA THR A 207 -2.95 2.00 -10.75
C THR A 207 -2.95 1.24 -9.45
N HIS A 208 -3.63 0.11 -9.35
CA HIS A 208 -3.41 -0.74 -8.18
C HIS A 208 -2.13 -1.59 -8.33
N ILE A 209 -1.87 -2.11 -9.54
CA ILE A 209 -0.70 -2.94 -9.84
C ILE A 209 0.54 -2.05 -10.04
N PRO A 210 1.71 -2.41 -9.46
CA PRO A 210 2.95 -1.68 -9.69
C PRO A 210 3.54 -1.91 -11.10
N PRO A 211 4.38 -1.00 -11.62
CA PRO A 211 5.19 -1.28 -12.79
C PRO A 211 6.30 -2.30 -12.46
N PHE A 212 6.69 -3.11 -13.44
CA PHE A 212 7.75 -4.09 -13.25
C PHE A 212 9.08 -3.42 -12.85
N GLY A 213 9.76 -3.98 -11.85
CA GLY A 213 11.04 -3.47 -11.36
C GLY A 213 10.97 -2.21 -10.50
N ILE A 214 9.79 -1.62 -10.32
CA ILE A 214 9.59 -0.39 -9.55
C ILE A 214 8.77 -0.68 -8.30
N LEU A 215 9.45 -0.81 -7.15
CA LEU A 215 8.82 -1.04 -5.84
C LEU A 215 7.83 -2.23 -5.83
N ASP A 216 8.08 -3.23 -6.67
CA ASP A 216 7.19 -4.35 -6.98
C ASP A 216 7.73 -5.72 -6.49
N LYS A 217 8.86 -5.70 -5.78
CA LYS A 217 9.54 -6.91 -5.32
C LYS A 217 8.98 -7.36 -3.97
N GLN A 218 8.48 -8.59 -3.92
CA GLN A 218 8.11 -9.24 -2.67
C GLN A 218 9.37 -9.68 -1.92
N THR A 219 9.42 -9.42 -0.60
CA THR A 219 10.66 -9.65 0.17
C THR A 219 10.94 -11.13 0.42
N VAL A 220 9.91 -11.97 0.39
CA VAL A 220 9.99 -13.40 0.74
C VAL A 220 10.57 -14.20 -0.41
N ASP A 221 9.94 -14.14 -1.58
CA ASP A 221 10.37 -14.90 -2.75
C ASP A 221 11.36 -14.15 -3.64
N GLY A 222 11.52 -12.83 -3.41
CA GLY A 222 12.34 -11.97 -4.26
C GLY A 222 11.75 -11.77 -5.66
N ILE A 223 10.48 -12.15 -5.86
CA ILE A 223 9.78 -12.10 -7.15
C ILE A 223 9.25 -10.69 -7.39
N HIS A 224 9.40 -10.24 -8.64
CA HIS A 224 8.80 -9.04 -9.17
C HIS A 224 7.39 -9.38 -9.68
N ILE A 225 6.36 -8.71 -9.14
CA ILE A 225 4.96 -8.94 -9.54
C ILE A 225 4.37 -7.80 -10.36
N GLY A 226 5.18 -6.80 -10.69
CA GLY A 226 4.76 -5.64 -11.47
C GLY A 226 4.58 -5.96 -12.95
N SER A 227 3.94 -5.04 -13.67
CA SER A 227 3.67 -5.18 -15.10
C SER A 227 4.73 -4.49 -15.96
N GLU A 228 5.33 -5.24 -16.89
CA GLU A 228 6.24 -4.69 -17.91
C GLU A 228 5.51 -3.80 -18.92
N ALA A 229 4.28 -4.17 -19.30
CA ALA A 229 3.46 -3.39 -20.23
C ALA A 229 3.14 -2.01 -19.63
N LEU A 230 2.80 -1.96 -18.34
CA LEU A 230 2.55 -0.71 -17.61
C LEU A 230 3.82 0.14 -17.55
N LEU A 231 4.95 -0.46 -17.17
CA LEU A 231 6.24 0.23 -17.13
C LEU A 231 6.56 0.86 -18.50
N LYS A 232 6.41 0.09 -19.58
CA LYS A 232 6.63 0.56 -20.95
C LYS A 232 5.74 1.76 -21.27
N GLN A 233 4.43 1.66 -21.05
CA GLN A 233 3.51 2.76 -21.32
C GLN A 233 3.86 4.04 -20.54
N ILE A 234 4.19 3.92 -19.26
CA ILE A 234 4.55 5.06 -18.41
C ILE A 234 5.85 5.70 -18.89
N LEU A 235 6.89 4.92 -19.16
CA LEU A 235 8.20 5.47 -19.52
C LEU A 235 8.29 5.97 -20.98
N THR A 236 7.56 5.35 -21.91
CA THR A 236 7.67 5.68 -23.34
C THR A 236 6.58 6.60 -23.84
N THR A 237 5.35 6.50 -23.32
CA THR A 237 4.17 7.10 -23.95
C THR A 237 3.54 8.19 -23.08
N SER A 238 3.19 7.87 -21.84
CA SER A 238 2.44 8.79 -20.96
C SER A 238 3.35 9.76 -20.21
N ARG A 239 4.52 9.29 -19.72
CA ARG A 239 5.52 10.07 -18.96
C ARG A 239 4.90 11.02 -17.91
N PRO A 240 4.04 10.51 -17.01
CA PRO A 240 3.41 11.33 -16.00
C PRO A 240 4.45 11.91 -15.02
N LYS A 241 4.09 12.99 -14.34
CA LYS A 241 4.90 13.54 -13.23
C LYS A 241 4.83 12.62 -12.01
N LEU A 242 3.68 11.98 -11.79
CA LEU A 242 3.42 11.10 -10.64
C LEU A 242 2.72 9.81 -11.08
N HIS A 243 3.20 8.66 -10.60
CA HIS A 243 2.51 7.37 -10.69
C HIS A 243 2.31 6.82 -9.28
N VAL A 244 1.04 6.69 -8.86
CA VAL A 244 0.63 6.18 -7.55
C VAL A 244 0.11 4.76 -7.69
N PHE A 245 0.60 3.85 -6.86
CA PHE A 245 0.16 2.46 -6.83
C PHE A 245 0.31 1.81 -5.46
N GLY A 246 -0.05 0.53 -5.35
CA GLY A 246 0.05 -0.24 -4.10
C GLY A 246 0.40 -1.71 -4.34
N ARG A 247 -0.40 -2.61 -3.76
CA ARG A 247 -0.36 -4.07 -3.86
C ARG A 247 0.84 -4.74 -3.16
N VAL A 248 2.05 -4.23 -3.35
CA VAL A 248 3.28 -4.78 -2.74
C VAL A 248 3.60 -3.99 -1.48
N ARG A 249 3.12 -4.47 -0.33
CA ARG A 249 3.22 -3.77 0.97
C ARG A 249 4.67 -3.55 1.41
N GLU A 250 5.56 -4.47 1.07
CA GLU A 250 7.00 -4.38 1.35
C GLU A 250 7.71 -3.38 0.44
N GLY A 251 7.08 -3.05 -0.69
CA GLY A 251 7.54 -2.04 -1.63
C GLY A 251 7.14 -0.62 -1.23
N TYR A 252 6.46 -0.42 -0.09
CA TYR A 252 6.10 0.92 0.39
C TYR A 252 7.31 1.86 0.33
N GLY A 253 7.17 2.96 -0.40
CA GLY A 253 8.30 3.80 -0.75
C GLY A 253 8.01 4.71 -1.92
N GLN A 254 9.03 5.48 -2.29
CA GLN A 254 9.03 6.25 -3.52
C GLN A 254 10.36 6.07 -4.26
N THR A 255 10.33 6.24 -5.57
CA THR A 255 11.53 6.35 -6.40
C THR A 255 11.27 7.28 -7.57
N ILE A 256 12.33 7.79 -8.20
CA ILE A 256 12.23 8.63 -9.38
C ILE A 256 12.97 7.92 -10.51
N VAL A 257 12.29 7.74 -11.64
CA VAL A 257 12.89 7.21 -12.87
C VAL A 257 12.58 8.17 -14.01
N GLY A 258 13.62 8.74 -14.60
CA GLY A 258 13.49 9.84 -15.55
C GLY A 258 12.83 11.05 -14.88
N THR A 259 11.67 11.47 -15.40
CA THR A 259 10.87 12.59 -14.87
C THR A 259 9.69 12.15 -14.01
N THR A 260 9.44 10.85 -13.91
CA THR A 260 8.27 10.31 -13.20
C THR A 260 8.65 9.93 -11.78
N MET A 261 7.90 10.47 -10.81
CA MET A 261 7.92 9.99 -9.44
C MET A 261 6.97 8.80 -9.30
N PHE A 262 7.49 7.69 -8.82
CA PHE A 262 6.73 6.47 -8.53
C PHE A 262 6.52 6.37 -7.03
N VAL A 263 5.28 6.16 -6.61
CA VAL A 263 4.88 6.09 -5.20
C VAL A 263 4.09 4.81 -4.96
N ASN A 264 4.67 3.90 -4.19
CA ASN A 264 3.93 2.80 -3.60
C ASN A 264 3.32 3.27 -2.27
N ALA A 265 2.02 3.52 -2.30
CA ALA A 265 1.24 4.13 -1.25
C ALA A 265 0.59 3.12 -0.29
N SER A 266 1.08 1.88 -0.25
CA SER A 266 0.53 0.83 0.63
C SER A 266 0.49 1.29 2.10
N SER A 267 -0.70 1.53 2.64
CA SER A 267 -0.90 2.00 4.01
C SER A 267 -0.70 0.89 5.05
N THR A 268 -0.82 -0.38 4.63
CA THR A 268 -0.59 -1.51 5.50
C THR A 268 0.79 -2.13 5.32
N THR A 269 1.36 -2.60 6.43
CA THR A 269 2.63 -3.35 6.46
C THR A 269 2.44 -4.81 6.09
N LEU A 270 3.53 -5.58 6.03
CA LEU A 270 3.47 -7.04 5.83
C LEU A 270 2.58 -7.74 6.87
N CYS A 271 2.56 -7.26 8.12
CA CYS A 271 1.67 -7.75 9.18
C CYS A 271 0.24 -7.17 9.11
N ARG A 272 -0.14 -6.58 7.98
CA ARG A 272 -1.44 -5.91 7.73
C ARG A 272 -1.75 -4.78 8.71
N GLN A 273 -0.75 -4.17 9.36
CA GLN A 273 -0.99 -3.04 10.26
C GLN A 273 -1.03 -1.72 9.49
N PRO A 274 -1.99 -0.82 9.73
CA PRO A 274 -2.14 0.45 9.01
C PRO A 274 -1.11 1.48 9.53
N ALA A 275 0.17 1.16 9.42
CA ALA A 275 1.26 1.90 10.05
C ALA A 275 2.09 2.74 9.05
N ASN A 276 1.99 2.46 7.75
CA ASN A 276 2.70 3.23 6.75
C ASN A 276 2.01 4.59 6.56
N ALA A 277 2.81 5.65 6.60
CA ALA A 277 2.31 6.99 6.42
C ALA A 277 1.76 7.23 5.00
N PRO A 278 0.76 8.09 4.83
CA PRO A 278 0.38 8.58 3.52
C PRO A 278 1.51 9.36 2.85
N TRP A 279 1.65 9.22 1.54
CA TRP A 279 2.56 10.05 0.75
C TRP A 279 1.93 11.39 0.42
N VAL A 280 2.68 12.47 0.57
CA VAL A 280 2.23 13.83 0.27
C VAL A 280 3.08 14.37 -0.88
N VAL A 281 2.44 14.67 -2.01
CA VAL A 281 3.11 15.13 -3.23
C VAL A 281 2.43 16.40 -3.73
N ASP A 282 3.21 17.46 -3.88
CA ASP A 282 2.75 18.73 -4.42
C ASP A 282 3.09 18.79 -5.92
N LEU A 283 2.10 19.06 -6.77
CA LEU A 283 2.29 19.27 -8.21
C LEU A 283 1.87 20.69 -8.61
N PRO A 284 2.63 21.38 -9.47
CA PRO A 284 2.27 22.72 -9.92
C PRO A 284 0.98 22.68 -10.74
N THR A 285 0.07 23.61 -10.44
CA THR A 285 -1.12 23.84 -11.28
C THR A 285 -0.71 24.60 -12.53
N SER A 286 -1.31 24.24 -13.66
CA SER A 286 -1.22 25.05 -14.88
C SER A 286 -2.01 26.33 -14.64
N ALA A 287 -1.32 27.48 -14.54
CA ALA A 287 -1.95 28.80 -14.45
C ALA A 287 -2.69 29.16 -15.75
#